data_AF-A0A1M3H0S3-F1
#
_entry.id   AF-A0A1M3H0S3-F1
#
_cell.length_a   1.000
_cell.length_b   1.000
_cell.length_c   1.000
_cell.angle_alpha   90.00
_cell.angle_beta   90.00
_cell.angle_gamma   90.00
#
_symmetry.space_group_name_H-M   'P 1'
#
loop_
_entity.id
_entity.type
_entity.pdbx_description
1 polymer ?
#
loop_
_entity_poly.entity_id
_entity_poly.type
_entity_poly.pdbx_seq_one_letter_code
_entity_poly.pdbx_strand_id
1 'polypeptide(L)'
;MIKKEDHLKEDELEHQYLHKSSLASYEAYKKFHTNLLDRYQEQLNYIVKSLDFIDYYLKSPKKSFSKTETIEIVESCLKAAQFLSRGMIAKIEEEPVHLGILLEEVKQLFAERIFKFNLTLEMTCPENLFFYGDFLFTEFILSNLLCKSIYRVPKNGKISIQATEEMGSIKIEIQDNGYSLNKVREKLIKKSFNLLIEESFLQEMCRENGFIYESSKSGQGLTITKIIIPDIQTENLKSNVIQLFK
;
A
#
# COMPACT_ATOMS: atom_id res chain seq x y z
N MET A 1 -34.32 -38.27 5.47
CA MET A 1 -33.73 -37.74 6.71
C MET A 1 -32.24 -37.42 6.55
N ILE A 2 -31.44 -38.32 5.97
CA ILE A 2 -29.98 -38.15 5.77
C ILE A 2 -29.61 -36.85 5.00
N LYS A 3 -30.29 -36.53 3.88
CA LYS A 3 -30.01 -35.29 3.11
C LYS A 3 -30.24 -33.96 3.88
N LYS A 4 -31.00 -33.97 4.98
CA LYS A 4 -31.31 -32.75 5.72
C LYS A 4 -30.25 -32.44 6.78
N GLU A 5 -29.59 -33.46 7.31
CA GLU A 5 -28.46 -33.31 8.25
C GLU A 5 -27.18 -32.88 7.53
N ASP A 6 -26.95 -33.34 6.29
CA ASP A 6 -25.77 -32.95 5.51
C ASP A 6 -25.83 -31.47 5.10
N HIS A 7 -27.00 -30.95 4.70
CA HIS A 7 -27.17 -29.53 4.39
C HIS A 7 -27.03 -28.62 5.62
N LEU A 8 -27.50 -29.04 6.80
CA LEU A 8 -27.34 -28.26 8.03
C LEU A 8 -25.86 -28.14 8.47
N LYS A 9 -25.08 -29.20 8.30
CA LYS A 9 -23.64 -29.19 8.59
C LYS A 9 -22.85 -28.32 7.62
N GLU A 10 -23.25 -28.29 6.35
CA GLU A 10 -22.63 -27.45 5.32
C GLU A 10 -22.89 -25.96 5.58
N ASP A 11 -24.14 -25.60 5.93
CA ASP A 11 -24.51 -24.22 6.31
C ASP A 11 -23.78 -23.75 7.58
N GLU A 12 -23.64 -24.61 8.60
CA GLU A 12 -22.88 -24.29 9.83
C GLU A 12 -21.40 -24.06 9.53
N LEU A 13 -20.80 -24.88 8.66
CA LEU A 13 -19.41 -24.75 8.27
C LEU A 13 -19.16 -23.45 7.48
N GLU A 14 -20.05 -23.11 6.53
CA GLU A 14 -19.98 -21.85 5.78
C GLU A 14 -20.09 -20.64 6.73
N HIS A 15 -21.01 -20.68 7.69
CA HIS A 15 -21.15 -19.64 8.71
C HIS A 15 -19.88 -19.48 9.57
N GLN A 16 -19.24 -20.58 9.97
CA GLN A 16 -17.99 -20.55 10.73
C GLN A 16 -16.85 -19.93 9.91
N TYR A 17 -16.72 -20.30 8.63
CA TYR A 17 -15.70 -19.72 7.75
C TYR A 17 -15.95 -18.22 7.50
N LEU A 18 -17.20 -17.83 7.27
CA LEU A 18 -17.56 -16.42 7.12
C LEU A 18 -17.18 -15.62 8.37
N HIS A 19 -17.58 -16.09 9.55
CA HIS A 19 -17.25 -15.45 10.83
C HIS A 19 -15.73 -15.32 11.02
N LYS A 20 -14.96 -16.39 10.74
CA LYS A 20 -13.50 -16.37 10.83
C LYS A 20 -12.88 -15.35 9.86
N SER A 21 -13.37 -15.29 8.62
CA SER A 21 -12.88 -14.33 7.61
C SER A 21 -13.20 -12.88 7.97
N SER A 22 -14.39 -12.61 8.52
CA SER A 22 -14.78 -11.30 9.04
C SER A 22 -13.94 -10.88 10.23
N LEU A 23 -13.68 -11.78 11.18
CA LEU A 23 -12.82 -11.48 12.33
C LEU A 23 -11.39 -11.15 11.90
N ALA A 24 -10.80 -11.97 11.03
CA ALA A 24 -9.46 -11.74 10.50
C ALA A 24 -9.36 -10.39 9.75
N SER A 25 -10.36 -10.09 8.92
CA SER A 25 -10.40 -8.79 8.21
C SER A 25 -10.53 -7.63 9.19
N TYR A 26 -11.40 -7.75 10.19
CA TYR A 26 -11.61 -6.71 11.19
C TYR A 26 -10.34 -6.43 12.00
N GLU A 27 -9.65 -7.47 12.47
CA GLU A 27 -8.40 -7.34 13.22
C GLU A 27 -7.30 -6.70 12.36
N ALA A 28 -7.14 -7.16 11.11
CA ALA A 28 -6.20 -6.59 10.16
C ALA A 28 -6.53 -5.11 9.88
N TYR A 29 -7.80 -4.76 9.67
CA TYR A 29 -8.21 -3.36 9.48
C TYR A 29 -7.94 -2.50 10.68
N LYS A 30 -8.21 -3.00 11.88
CA LYS A 30 -7.95 -2.27 13.12
C LYS A 30 -6.45 -1.99 13.26
N LYS A 31 -5.60 -3.01 13.08
CA LYS A 31 -4.13 -2.86 13.13
C LYS A 31 -3.67 -1.83 12.10
N PHE A 32 -4.03 -2.02 10.84
CA PHE A 32 -3.64 -1.15 9.74
C PHE A 32 -4.09 0.29 9.98
N HIS A 33 -5.35 0.51 10.36
CA HIS A 33 -5.88 1.84 10.59
C HIS A 33 -5.23 2.54 11.78
N THR A 34 -4.92 1.81 12.86
CA THR A 34 -4.17 2.36 13.99
C THR A 34 -2.79 2.85 13.54
N ASN A 35 -2.02 2.01 12.84
CA ASN A 35 -0.71 2.40 12.32
C ASN A 35 -0.78 3.61 11.39
N LEU A 36 -1.82 3.67 10.55
CA LEU A 36 -2.04 4.77 9.61
C LEU A 36 -2.39 6.08 10.34
N LEU A 37 -3.20 6.01 11.40
CA LEU A 37 -3.50 7.17 12.26
C LEU A 37 -2.24 7.68 12.97
N ASP A 38 -1.41 6.78 13.49
CA ASP A 38 -0.14 7.15 14.12
C ASP A 38 0.78 7.86 13.12
N ARG A 39 0.89 7.32 11.89
CA ARG A 39 1.64 7.96 10.80
C ARG A 39 1.09 9.34 10.43
N TYR A 40 -0.23 9.52 10.40
CA TYR A 40 -0.81 10.85 10.17
C TYR A 40 -0.49 11.83 11.31
N GLN A 41 -0.48 11.36 12.56
CA GLN A 41 -0.11 12.20 13.70
C GLN A 41 1.37 12.62 13.62
N GLU A 42 2.26 11.73 13.21
CA GLU A 42 3.68 12.06 12.98
C GLU A 42 3.85 13.15 11.93
N GLN A 43 3.15 13.04 10.79
CA GLN A 43 3.19 14.06 9.74
C GLN A 43 2.59 15.39 10.20
N LEU A 44 1.49 15.37 10.98
CA LEU A 44 0.92 16.59 11.55
C LEU A 44 1.89 17.26 12.53
N ASN A 45 2.53 16.47 13.39
CA ASN A 45 3.54 16.96 14.32
C ASN A 45 4.73 17.56 13.58
N TYR A 46 5.15 16.97 12.45
CA TYR A 46 6.20 17.54 11.59
C TYR A 46 5.81 18.93 11.06
N ILE A 47 4.58 19.08 10.55
CA ILE A 47 4.07 20.36 10.05
C ILE A 47 4.04 21.41 11.16
N VAL A 48 3.46 21.07 12.31
CA VAL A 48 3.35 22.01 13.45
C VAL A 48 4.73 22.47 13.90
N LYS A 49 5.67 21.54 14.12
CA LYS A 49 7.05 21.88 14.53
C LYS A 49 7.76 22.78 13.51
N SER A 50 7.55 22.51 12.23
CA SER A 50 8.17 23.29 11.17
C SER A 50 7.56 24.70 11.07
N LEU A 51 6.26 24.85 11.29
CA LEU A 51 5.59 26.15 11.37
C LEU A 51 6.02 26.95 12.61
N ASP A 52 6.10 26.30 13.78
CA ASP A 52 6.61 26.93 15.02
C ASP A 52 8.04 27.42 14.84
N PHE A 53 8.88 26.63 14.14
CA PHE A 53 10.24 27.01 13.79
C PHE A 53 10.28 28.25 12.88
N ILE A 54 9.43 28.30 11.85
CA ILE A 54 9.30 29.46 10.95
C ILE A 54 8.81 30.70 11.74
N ASP A 55 7.81 30.56 12.60
CA ASP A 55 7.27 31.66 13.41
C ASP A 55 8.31 32.22 14.38
N TYR A 56 9.03 31.34 15.09
CA TYR A 56 10.13 31.73 15.98
C TYR A 56 11.21 32.53 15.22
N TYR A 57 11.55 32.09 14.01
CA TYR A 57 12.54 32.74 13.16
C TYR A 57 12.10 34.12 12.70
N LEU A 58 10.87 34.25 12.20
CA LEU A 58 10.32 35.55 11.76
C LEU A 58 10.28 36.58 12.91
N LYS A 59 10.19 36.11 14.16
CA LYS A 59 10.21 36.95 15.37
C LYS A 59 11.62 37.29 15.90
N SER A 60 12.67 36.58 15.47
CA SER A 60 14.02 36.66 16.06
C SER A 60 15.10 37.08 15.04
N PRO A 61 15.33 38.38 14.79
CA PRO A 61 16.19 38.89 13.71
C PRO A 61 17.71 38.68 13.88
N LYS A 62 18.17 37.90 14.87
CA LYS A 62 19.60 37.82 15.26
C LYS A 62 20.36 36.59 14.76
N LYS A 63 19.68 35.61 14.13
CA LYS A 63 20.29 34.48 13.42
C LYS A 63 19.65 34.42 12.04
N SER A 64 20.40 34.61 10.96
CA SER A 64 19.84 34.48 9.60
C SER A 64 20.09 33.08 9.07
N PHE A 65 19.02 32.35 8.77
CA PHE A 65 19.09 31.31 7.75
C PHE A 65 19.20 31.98 6.39
N SER A 66 19.78 31.27 5.43
CA SER A 66 19.66 31.69 4.05
C SER A 66 18.18 31.70 3.66
N LYS A 67 17.81 32.61 2.77
CA LYS A 67 16.46 32.66 2.20
C LYS A 67 16.05 31.31 1.58
N THR A 68 17.03 30.55 1.08
CA THR A 68 16.87 29.23 0.50
C THR A 68 16.38 28.21 1.53
N GLU A 69 17.04 28.10 2.69
CA GLU A 69 16.66 27.13 3.74
C GLU A 69 15.23 27.38 4.27
N THR A 70 14.81 28.65 4.37
CA THR A 70 13.43 28.98 4.77
C THR A 70 12.42 28.53 3.72
N ILE A 71 12.73 28.72 2.43
CA ILE A 71 11.87 28.28 1.33
C ILE A 71 11.76 26.75 1.34
N GLU A 72 12.86 26.02 1.51
CA GLU A 72 12.87 24.56 1.56
C GLU A 72 11.99 24.01 2.69
N ILE A 73 12.04 24.61 3.89
CA ILE A 73 11.18 24.20 5.01
C ILE A 73 9.70 24.48 4.69
N VAL A 74 9.38 25.66 4.16
CA VAL A 74 8.00 26.01 3.79
C VAL A 74 7.45 25.07 2.71
N GLU A 75 8.25 24.76 1.69
CA GLU A 75 7.89 23.81 0.64
C GLU A 75 7.65 22.40 1.19
N SER A 76 8.52 21.95 2.11
CA SER A 76 8.37 20.66 2.79
C SER A 76 7.09 20.60 3.64
N CYS A 77 6.77 21.66 4.40
CA CYS A 77 5.52 21.80 5.15
C CYS A 77 4.30 21.73 4.24
N LEU A 78 4.32 22.50 3.15
CA LEU A 78 3.22 22.56 2.20
C LEU A 78 2.98 21.20 1.56
N LYS A 79 4.06 20.50 1.20
CA LYS A 79 4.00 19.15 0.64
C LYS A 79 3.40 18.15 1.63
N ALA A 80 3.87 18.14 2.88
CA ALA A 80 3.31 17.29 3.92
C ALA A 80 1.82 17.56 4.17
N ALA A 81 1.42 18.84 4.19
CA ALA A 81 0.03 19.24 4.34
C ALA A 81 -0.85 18.80 3.16
N GLN A 82 -0.32 18.90 1.93
CA GLN A 82 -1.01 18.44 0.73
C GLN A 82 -1.23 16.92 0.76
N PHE A 83 -0.22 16.13 1.13
CA PHE A 83 -0.34 14.69 1.29
C PHE A 83 -1.41 14.30 2.32
N LEU A 84 -1.33 14.88 3.52
CA LEU A 84 -2.32 14.64 4.57
C LEU A 84 -3.74 14.99 4.14
N SER A 85 -3.93 16.13 3.46
CA SER A 85 -5.26 16.56 3.00
C SER A 85 -5.89 15.61 1.97
N ARG A 86 -5.07 14.81 1.30
CA ARG A 86 -5.47 13.81 0.30
C ARG A 86 -5.53 12.40 0.88
N GLY A 87 -5.28 12.21 2.18
CA GLY A 87 -5.21 10.90 2.82
C GLY A 87 -4.01 10.07 2.37
N MET A 88 -2.91 10.73 2.01
CA MET A 88 -1.63 10.08 1.71
C MET A 88 -0.72 10.10 2.94
N ILE A 89 0.11 9.07 3.05
CA ILE A 89 1.21 9.02 4.01
C ILE A 89 2.55 9.25 3.31
N ALA A 90 3.49 9.89 4.01
CA ALA A 90 4.87 10.00 3.57
C ALA A 90 5.65 8.74 3.95
N LYS A 91 6.70 8.43 3.17
CA LYS A 91 7.74 7.49 3.56
C LYS A 91 8.57 8.12 4.68
N ILE A 92 8.68 7.45 5.83
CA ILE A 92 9.35 7.99 7.03
C ILE A 92 10.41 7.02 7.55
N GLU A 93 10.19 5.72 7.43
CA GLU A 93 11.04 4.70 8.06
C GLU A 93 11.63 3.78 7.00
N GLU A 94 12.94 3.47 7.10
CA GLU A 94 13.59 2.54 6.18
C GLU A 94 14.10 1.34 6.98
N GLU A 95 13.52 0.18 6.71
CA GLU A 95 13.81 -1.08 7.40
C GLU A 95 13.80 -2.26 6.42
N PRO A 96 14.38 -3.42 6.79
CA PRO A 96 14.23 -4.64 6.01
C PRO A 96 12.76 -5.10 6.02
N VAL A 97 12.13 -5.11 4.85
CA VAL A 97 10.75 -5.54 4.66
C VAL A 97 10.72 -6.92 4.02
N HIS A 98 10.11 -7.89 4.71
CA HIS A 98 9.82 -9.20 4.15
C HIS A 98 8.57 -9.17 3.28
N LEU A 99 8.73 -9.24 1.96
CA LEU A 99 7.60 -9.01 1.04
C LEU A 99 6.50 -10.07 1.15
N GLY A 100 6.85 -11.35 1.35
CA GLY A 100 5.86 -12.41 1.60
C GLY A 100 4.94 -12.13 2.79
N ILE A 101 5.48 -11.67 3.93
CA ILE A 101 4.70 -11.30 5.12
C ILE A 101 3.81 -10.11 4.80
N LEU A 102 4.37 -9.05 4.19
CA LEU A 102 3.63 -7.85 3.82
C LEU A 102 2.43 -8.17 2.91
N LEU A 103 2.61 -9.01 1.90
CA LEU A 103 1.53 -9.39 1.00
C LEU A 103 0.43 -10.21 1.70
N GLU A 104 0.78 -11.06 2.66
CA GLU A 104 -0.21 -11.77 3.49
C GLU A 104 -0.98 -10.80 4.41
N GLU A 105 -0.33 -9.79 5.00
CA GLU A 105 -1.02 -8.76 5.80
C GLU A 105 -2.02 -7.97 4.94
N VAL A 106 -1.60 -7.54 3.74
CA VAL A 106 -2.47 -6.84 2.78
C VAL A 106 -3.64 -7.72 2.33
N LYS A 107 -3.42 -9.02 2.12
CA LYS A 107 -4.49 -9.98 1.78
C LYS A 107 -5.50 -10.14 2.92
N GLN A 108 -5.04 -10.18 4.17
CA GLN A 108 -5.92 -10.34 5.33
C GLN A 108 -6.92 -9.20 5.48
N LEU A 109 -6.55 -7.97 5.10
CA LEU A 109 -7.48 -6.84 5.03
C LEU A 109 -8.73 -7.20 4.22
N PHE A 110 -8.61 -7.98 3.15
CA PHE A 110 -9.73 -8.27 2.27
C PHE A 110 -10.30 -9.68 2.42
N ALA A 111 -9.95 -10.43 3.47
CA ALA A 111 -10.34 -11.83 3.62
C ALA A 111 -11.86 -12.06 3.58
N GLU A 112 -12.66 -11.21 4.24
CA GLU A 112 -14.12 -11.28 4.22
C GLU A 112 -14.65 -11.07 2.80
N ARG A 113 -14.12 -10.07 2.09
CA ARG A 113 -14.57 -9.72 0.75
C ARG A 113 -14.23 -10.83 -0.24
N ILE A 114 -13.02 -11.37 -0.15
CA ILE A 114 -12.55 -12.52 -0.93
C ILE A 114 -13.48 -13.71 -0.70
N PHE A 115 -13.78 -14.04 0.55
CA PHE A 115 -14.67 -15.15 0.91
C PHE A 115 -16.10 -14.92 0.41
N LYS A 116 -16.72 -13.78 0.76
CA LYS A 116 -18.12 -13.44 0.44
C LYS A 116 -18.40 -13.40 -1.07
N PHE A 117 -17.41 -13.02 -1.87
CA PHE A 117 -17.51 -12.99 -3.34
C PHE A 117 -16.90 -14.22 -4.01
N ASN A 118 -16.46 -15.20 -3.23
CA ASN A 118 -15.81 -16.41 -3.70
C ASN A 118 -14.69 -16.10 -4.71
N LEU A 119 -13.86 -15.11 -4.40
CA LEU A 119 -12.77 -14.69 -5.28
C LEU A 119 -11.61 -15.69 -5.17
N THR A 120 -11.04 -16.05 -6.32
CA THR A 120 -9.78 -16.80 -6.36
C THR A 120 -8.63 -15.81 -6.28
N LEU A 121 -7.86 -15.84 -5.19
CA LEU A 121 -6.64 -15.06 -5.04
C LEU A 121 -5.44 -16.00 -5.07
N GLU A 122 -4.66 -15.94 -6.14
CA GLU A 122 -3.40 -16.67 -6.28
C GLU A 122 -2.24 -15.73 -5.96
N MET A 123 -1.31 -16.17 -5.12
CA MET A 123 -0.15 -15.36 -4.75
C MET A 123 1.12 -16.17 -4.87
N THR A 124 2.09 -15.62 -5.60
CA THR A 124 3.43 -16.21 -5.78
C THR A 124 4.46 -15.18 -5.36
N CYS A 125 5.23 -15.49 -4.32
CA CYS A 125 6.31 -14.66 -3.81
C CYS A 125 7.44 -15.58 -3.33
N PRO A 126 8.71 -15.37 -3.73
CA PRO A 126 9.84 -16.12 -3.18
C PRO A 126 9.93 -15.97 -1.66
N GLU A 127 10.19 -17.07 -0.94
CA GLU A 127 10.19 -17.10 0.53
C GLU A 127 11.16 -16.09 1.15
N ASN A 128 12.30 -15.85 0.52
CA ASN A 128 13.36 -14.97 1.05
C ASN A 128 13.47 -13.65 0.27
N LEU A 129 12.34 -13.11 -0.20
CA LEU A 129 12.33 -11.83 -0.92
C LEU A 129 12.20 -10.65 0.04
N PHE A 130 13.28 -9.88 0.17
CA PHE A 130 13.37 -8.70 1.05
C PHE A 130 13.78 -7.47 0.24
N PHE A 131 13.32 -6.30 0.68
CA PHE A 131 13.86 -5.00 0.27
C PHE A 131 14.05 -4.09 1.47
N TYR A 132 14.82 -3.02 1.31
CA TYR A 132 14.91 -1.95 2.29
C TYR A 132 13.87 -0.88 1.96
N GLY A 133 12.93 -0.63 2.87
CA GLY A 133 11.79 0.22 2.59
C GLY A 133 10.98 0.57 3.83
N ASP A 134 9.93 1.35 3.62
CA ASP A 134 8.95 1.66 4.66
C ASP A 134 7.81 0.65 4.58
N PHE A 135 7.66 -0.18 5.62
CA PHE A 135 6.66 -1.24 5.66
C PHE A 135 5.25 -0.68 5.49
N LEU A 136 4.87 0.30 6.32
CA LEU A 136 3.52 0.86 6.33
C LEU A 136 3.20 1.62 5.03
N PHE A 137 4.17 2.36 4.49
CA PHE A 137 4.02 3.03 3.20
C PHE A 137 3.79 2.01 2.06
N THR A 138 4.57 0.93 2.04
CA THR A 138 4.42 -0.11 1.03
C THR A 138 3.11 -0.89 1.21
N GLU A 139 2.72 -1.19 2.46
CA GLU A 139 1.42 -1.76 2.81
C GLU A 139 0.27 -0.90 2.30
N PHE A 140 0.37 0.43 2.49
CA PHE A 140 -0.63 1.38 2.02
C PHE A 140 -0.75 1.41 0.49
N ILE A 141 0.37 1.37 -0.23
CA ILE A 141 0.38 1.25 -1.70
C ILE A 141 -0.30 -0.05 -2.11
N LEU A 142 0.18 -1.19 -1.62
CA LEU A 142 -0.31 -2.51 -2.03
C LEU A 142 -1.79 -2.70 -1.67
N SER A 143 -2.22 -2.19 -0.52
CA SER A 143 -3.63 -2.16 -0.12
C SER A 143 -4.49 -1.39 -1.10
N ASN A 144 -4.00 -0.24 -1.60
CA ASN A 144 -4.70 0.53 -2.62
C ASN A 144 -4.83 -0.24 -3.94
N LEU A 145 -3.79 -0.99 -4.34
CA LEU A 145 -3.82 -1.79 -5.56
C LEU A 145 -4.77 -2.98 -5.44
N LEU A 146 -4.60 -3.77 -4.38
CA LEU A 146 -5.40 -4.97 -4.16
C LEU A 146 -6.87 -4.63 -3.94
N CYS A 147 -7.17 -3.54 -3.22
CA CYS A 147 -8.54 -3.04 -3.07
C CYS A 147 -9.17 -2.76 -4.44
N LYS A 148 -8.47 -2.03 -5.33
CA LYS A 148 -8.97 -1.76 -6.68
C LYS A 148 -9.29 -3.05 -7.44
N SER A 149 -8.41 -4.04 -7.42
CA SER A 149 -8.64 -5.33 -8.06
C SER A 149 -9.86 -6.06 -7.47
N ILE A 150 -9.94 -6.18 -6.14
CA ILE A 150 -11.04 -6.87 -5.45
C ILE A 150 -12.41 -6.26 -5.74
N TYR A 151 -12.49 -4.94 -5.85
CA TYR A 151 -13.75 -4.26 -6.14
C TYR A 151 -14.11 -4.20 -7.63
N ARG A 152 -13.15 -4.46 -8.54
CA ARG A 152 -13.36 -4.54 -10.00
C ARG A 152 -13.72 -5.94 -10.47
N VAL A 153 -13.45 -6.96 -9.66
CA VAL A 153 -13.63 -8.36 -10.03
C VAL A 153 -15.05 -8.85 -9.69
N PRO A 154 -15.73 -9.54 -10.61
CA PRO A 154 -17.04 -10.14 -10.34
C PRO A 154 -16.96 -11.28 -9.32
N LYS A 155 -18.11 -11.69 -8.78
CA LYS A 155 -18.22 -12.93 -7.98
C LYS A 155 -17.60 -14.11 -8.76
N ASN A 156 -16.86 -14.99 -8.07
CA ASN A 156 -16.10 -16.10 -8.68
C ASN A 156 -14.95 -15.67 -9.61
N GLY A 157 -14.57 -14.38 -9.60
CA GLY A 157 -13.46 -13.91 -10.40
C GLY A 157 -12.09 -14.26 -9.78
N LYS A 158 -11.04 -13.90 -10.49
CA LYS A 158 -9.66 -14.28 -10.21
C LYS A 158 -8.75 -13.05 -10.16
N ILE A 159 -7.91 -13.04 -9.15
CA ILE A 159 -6.83 -12.08 -8.93
C ILE A 159 -5.55 -12.89 -8.75
N SER A 160 -4.46 -12.49 -9.40
CA SER A 160 -3.15 -13.07 -9.20
C SER A 160 -2.15 -11.98 -8.79
N ILE A 161 -1.38 -12.26 -7.76
CA ILE A 161 -0.28 -11.43 -7.28
C ILE A 161 1.02 -12.19 -7.52
N GLN A 162 1.95 -11.59 -8.25
CA GLN A 162 3.27 -12.15 -8.51
C GLN A 162 4.33 -11.16 -8.07
N ALA A 163 5.23 -11.60 -7.20
CA ALA A 163 6.43 -10.85 -6.83
C ALA A 163 7.68 -11.54 -7.42
N THR A 164 8.53 -10.77 -8.08
CA THR A 164 9.79 -11.23 -8.66
C THR A 164 10.92 -10.25 -8.35
N GLU A 165 12.13 -10.77 -8.20
CA GLU A 165 13.35 -9.97 -8.18
C GLU A 165 13.95 -9.96 -9.59
N GLU A 166 14.13 -8.78 -10.18
CA GLU A 166 14.62 -8.60 -11.54
C GLU A 166 15.60 -7.41 -11.60
N MET A 167 16.84 -7.67 -12.00
CA MET A 167 17.84 -6.63 -12.34
C MET A 167 18.04 -5.56 -11.24
N GLY A 168 18.13 -5.96 -9.97
CA GLY A 168 18.29 -5.01 -8.85
C GLY A 168 17.02 -4.23 -8.55
N SER A 169 15.86 -4.83 -8.78
CA SER A 169 14.57 -4.29 -8.39
C SER A 169 13.62 -5.41 -8.00
N ILE A 170 12.65 -5.09 -7.16
CA ILE A 170 11.53 -5.96 -6.87
C ILE A 170 10.34 -5.49 -7.68
N LYS A 171 9.80 -6.39 -8.49
CA LYS A 171 8.58 -6.18 -9.25
C LYS A 171 7.42 -6.90 -8.57
N ILE A 172 6.34 -6.18 -8.30
CA ILE A 172 5.08 -6.70 -7.80
C ILE A 172 4.02 -6.46 -8.86
N GLU A 173 3.44 -7.51 -9.40
CA GLU A 173 2.42 -7.48 -10.42
C GLU A 173 1.10 -8.02 -9.86
N ILE A 174 0.03 -7.24 -10.01
CA ILE A 174 -1.33 -7.62 -9.65
C ILE A 174 -2.16 -7.64 -10.92
N GLN A 175 -2.68 -8.81 -11.25
CA GLN A 175 -3.51 -9.04 -12.42
C GLN A 175 -4.91 -9.47 -11.97
N ASP A 176 -5.94 -8.91 -12.60
CA ASP A 176 -7.33 -9.25 -12.29
C ASP A 176 -8.21 -9.38 -13.53
N ASN A 177 -9.17 -10.30 -13.50
CA ASN A 177 -10.17 -10.49 -14.56
C ASN A 177 -11.41 -9.60 -14.34
N GLY A 178 -11.17 -8.31 -14.10
CA GLY A 178 -12.20 -7.32 -13.85
C GLY A 178 -13.29 -7.26 -14.93
N TYR A 179 -14.36 -6.55 -14.63
CA TYR A 179 -15.44 -6.30 -15.60
C TYR A 179 -14.93 -5.62 -16.88
N SER A 180 -15.53 -5.97 -18.02
CA SER A 180 -15.28 -5.28 -19.29
C SER A 180 -15.62 -3.79 -19.20
N LEU A 181 -14.90 -2.96 -19.97
CA LEU A 181 -15.05 -1.48 -19.97
C LEU A 181 -16.51 -1.02 -20.17
N ASN A 182 -17.32 -1.82 -20.85
CA ASN A 182 -18.72 -1.52 -21.14
C ASN A 182 -19.67 -1.73 -19.93
N LYS A 183 -19.21 -2.40 -18.85
CA LYS A 183 -20.06 -2.84 -17.73
C LYS A 183 -19.83 -2.07 -16.41
N VAL A 184 -18.83 -1.19 -16.31
CA VAL A 184 -18.47 -0.56 -15.03
C VAL A 184 -18.74 0.94 -15.01
N ARG A 185 -19.55 1.40 -14.07
CA ARG A 185 -19.41 2.76 -13.54
C ARG A 185 -18.41 2.70 -12.39
N GLU A 186 -17.16 3.10 -12.64
CA GLU A 186 -16.08 3.13 -11.63
C GLU A 186 -16.48 3.90 -10.36
N LYS A 187 -17.46 4.81 -10.50
CA LYS A 187 -18.09 5.57 -9.42
C LYS A 187 -18.74 4.72 -8.31
N LEU A 188 -19.07 3.43 -8.53
CA LEU A 188 -19.68 2.57 -7.51
C LEU A 188 -18.66 1.90 -6.56
N ILE A 189 -17.39 1.85 -6.95
CA ILE A 189 -16.31 1.27 -6.12
C ILE A 189 -15.99 2.19 -4.92
N LYS A 190 -16.28 3.50 -5.04
CA LYS A 190 -15.96 4.54 -4.04
C LYS A 190 -16.72 4.45 -2.69
N LYS A 191 -17.66 3.51 -2.48
CA LYS A 191 -18.52 3.53 -1.27
C LYS A 191 -18.12 2.64 -0.11
N SER A 192 -17.17 1.72 -0.27
CA SER A 192 -16.95 0.67 0.74
C SER A 192 -15.58 0.70 1.43
N PHE A 193 -14.63 1.50 0.94
CA PHE A 193 -13.28 1.56 1.50
C PHE A 193 -12.72 2.99 1.48
N ASN A 194 -12.57 3.61 2.66
CA ASN A 194 -11.97 4.94 2.83
C ASN A 194 -10.45 4.98 2.56
N LEU A 195 -9.85 3.86 2.15
CA LEU A 195 -8.43 3.75 1.83
C LEU A 195 -8.10 4.10 0.38
N LEU A 196 -9.10 4.13 -0.50
CA LEU A 196 -8.89 4.35 -1.93
C LEU A 196 -8.54 5.80 -2.22
N ILE A 197 -7.26 6.04 -2.52
CA ILE A 197 -6.82 7.30 -3.12
C ILE A 197 -6.98 7.24 -4.65
N GLU A 198 -7.09 8.40 -5.28
CA GLU A 198 -7.21 8.46 -6.74
C GLU A 198 -5.94 7.91 -7.41
N GLU A 199 -6.08 7.37 -8.63
CA GLU A 199 -4.96 6.71 -9.29
C GLU A 199 -3.82 7.66 -9.66
N SER A 200 -4.14 8.89 -10.09
CA SER A 200 -3.15 9.94 -10.35
C SER A 200 -2.33 10.27 -9.11
N PHE A 201 -2.98 10.30 -7.95
CA PHE A 201 -2.39 10.55 -6.65
C PHE A 201 -1.50 9.41 -6.18
N LEU A 202 -1.94 8.16 -6.38
CA LEU A 202 -1.10 6.99 -6.09
C LEU A 202 0.15 6.95 -6.98
N GLN A 203 0.03 7.30 -8.26
CA GLN A 203 1.16 7.41 -9.19
C GLN A 203 2.16 8.49 -8.78
N GLU A 204 1.66 9.68 -8.42
CA GLU A 204 2.47 10.79 -7.90
C GLU A 204 3.23 10.35 -6.65
N MET A 205 2.54 9.74 -5.68
CA MET A 205 3.12 9.24 -4.45
C MET A 205 4.19 8.16 -4.70
N CYS A 206 3.96 7.22 -5.61
CA CYS A 206 4.97 6.22 -5.98
C CYS A 206 6.22 6.89 -6.57
N ARG A 207 6.03 7.74 -7.59
CA ARG A 207 7.12 8.42 -8.30
C ARG A 207 7.99 9.25 -7.36
N GLU A 208 7.38 9.98 -6.44
CA GLU A 208 8.10 10.83 -5.50
C GLU A 208 8.90 10.05 -4.45
N ASN A 209 8.57 8.77 -4.25
CA ASN A 209 9.27 7.89 -3.33
C ASN A 209 10.14 6.84 -4.06
N GLY A 210 10.44 7.09 -5.35
CA GLY A 210 11.34 6.26 -6.16
C GLY A 210 10.71 4.96 -6.67
N PHE A 211 9.40 4.77 -6.52
CA PHE A 211 8.70 3.59 -7.02
C PHE A 211 8.19 3.86 -8.44
N ILE A 212 8.20 2.85 -9.30
CA ILE A 212 7.57 2.93 -10.62
C ILE A 212 6.21 2.28 -10.53
N TYR A 213 5.17 3.01 -10.94
CA TYR A 213 3.80 2.51 -11.07
C TYR A 213 3.44 2.37 -12.54
N GLU A 214 2.97 1.19 -12.94
CA GLU A 214 2.39 0.96 -14.27
C GLU A 214 1.00 0.35 -14.12
N SER A 215 0.05 0.79 -14.95
CA SER A 215 -1.29 0.23 -14.99
C SER A 215 -1.76 0.13 -16.42
N SER A 216 -2.31 -1.02 -16.79
CA SER A 216 -2.86 -1.27 -18.11
C SER A 216 -4.17 -2.03 -17.98
N LYS A 217 -5.10 -1.76 -18.90
CA LYS A 217 -6.40 -2.39 -18.93
C LYS A 217 -6.75 -2.81 -20.35
N SER A 218 -7.07 -4.08 -20.53
CA SER A 218 -7.53 -4.60 -21.82
C SER A 218 -9.02 -4.34 -22.03
N GLY A 219 -9.46 -4.30 -23.29
CA GLY A 219 -10.87 -4.16 -23.63
C GLY A 219 -11.76 -5.30 -23.09
N GLN A 220 -11.16 -6.45 -22.76
CA GLN A 220 -11.85 -7.61 -22.20
C GLN A 220 -12.02 -7.54 -20.67
N GLY A 221 -11.50 -6.50 -20.01
CA GLY A 221 -11.62 -6.29 -18.57
C GLY A 221 -10.42 -6.75 -17.75
N LEU A 222 -9.41 -7.36 -18.39
CA LEU A 222 -8.14 -7.69 -17.75
C LEU A 222 -7.43 -6.41 -17.32
N THR A 223 -7.13 -6.28 -16.04
CA THR A 223 -6.29 -5.19 -15.51
C THR A 223 -4.96 -5.78 -15.04
N ILE A 224 -3.85 -5.13 -15.38
CA ILE A 224 -2.52 -5.46 -14.87
C ILE A 224 -1.96 -4.18 -14.27
N THR A 225 -1.66 -4.22 -12.98
CA THR A 225 -1.01 -3.14 -12.25
C THR A 225 0.33 -3.63 -11.73
N LYS A 226 1.37 -2.82 -11.87
CA LYS A 226 2.73 -3.15 -11.44
C LYS A 226 3.28 -2.05 -10.56
N ILE A 227 3.99 -2.47 -9.51
CA ILE A 227 4.91 -1.64 -8.75
C ILE A 227 6.30 -2.21 -8.93
N ILE A 228 7.26 -1.34 -9.23
CA ILE A 228 8.68 -1.69 -9.24
C ILE A 228 9.36 -0.86 -8.17
N ILE A 229 10.00 -1.55 -7.22
CA ILE A 229 10.77 -1.00 -6.12
C ILE A 229 12.24 -1.21 -6.47
N PRO A 230 13.00 -0.15 -6.80
CA PRO A 230 14.44 -0.29 -7.01
C PRO A 230 15.11 -0.83 -5.76
N ASP A 231 15.91 -1.90 -5.90
CA ASP A 231 16.72 -2.42 -4.81
C ASP A 231 18.09 -1.72 -4.81
N ILE A 232 18.21 -0.72 -3.95
CA ILE A 232 19.41 0.11 -3.84
C ILE A 232 20.52 -0.62 -3.05
N GLN A 233 20.27 -1.81 -2.48
CA GLN A 233 21.26 -2.49 -1.65
C GLN A 233 22.48 -3.01 -2.43
N THR A 234 22.40 -3.18 -3.75
CA THR A 234 23.51 -3.76 -4.53
C THR A 234 24.72 -2.85 -4.78
N GLU A 235 24.62 -1.52 -4.63
CA GLU A 235 25.78 -0.63 -4.88
C GLU A 235 26.59 -0.31 -3.62
N ASN A 236 25.95 -0.20 -2.45
CA ASN A 236 26.64 0.24 -1.22
C ASN A 236 27.41 -0.85 -0.47
N LEU A 237 27.17 -2.14 -0.78
CA LEU A 237 27.93 -3.25 -0.19
C LEU A 237 29.28 -3.51 -0.89
N LYS A 238 29.54 -2.93 -2.07
CA LYS A 238 30.79 -3.15 -2.83
C LYS A 238 31.85 -2.04 -2.72
N SER A 239 31.55 -0.86 -2.16
CA SER A 239 32.50 0.28 -2.20
C SER A 239 33.07 0.76 -0.85
N ASN A 240 32.63 0.23 0.29
CA ASN A 240 33.06 0.73 1.61
C ASN A 240 33.95 -0.22 2.43
N VAL A 241 34.63 -1.18 1.80
CA VAL A 241 35.78 -1.83 2.45
C VAL A 241 37.03 -0.98 2.23
N ILE A 242 37.21 0.04 3.07
CA ILE A 242 38.54 0.62 3.28
C ILE A 242 39.35 -0.47 3.99
N GLN A 243 40.28 -1.11 3.28
CA GLN A 243 41.31 -1.93 3.91
C GLN A 243 42.20 -1.03 4.76
N LEU A 244 41.85 -0.86 6.03
CA LEU A 244 42.78 -0.41 7.04
C LEU A 244 43.60 -1.64 7.46
N PHE A 245 44.92 -1.47 7.51
CA PHE A 245 45.99 -2.45 7.83
C PHE A 245 46.62 -3.19 6.64
N LYS A 246 47.74 -2.62 6.17
CA LYS A 246 48.99 -3.35 5.97
C LYS A 246 50.06 -2.74 6.87
#